data_AF-A0A7Y9EX08-F1
#
_entry.id   AF-A0A7Y9EX08-F1
#
_cell.length_a   1.000
_cell.length_b   1.000
_cell.length_c   1.000
_cell.angle_alpha   90.00
_cell.angle_beta   90.00
_cell.angle_gamma   90.00
#
_symmetry.space_group_name_H-M   'P 1'
#
loop_
_entity.id
_entity.type
_entity.pdbx_description
1 polymer ?
#
loop_
_entity_poly.entity_id
_entity_poly.type
_entity_poly.pdbx_seq_one_letter_code
_entity_poly.pdbx_strand_id
1 'polypeptide(L)'
;MSVEFDTSSPKFAEYSEPGRLVSTEWLAARLGEPGLVVVESDEDVLLYETGHIPGAVKVDWHTELNDPVVRDYVDGQGFADLLSRKGISRDDTVVIYGDKNNWWAAYALWVFSLFGHEDVRLLDGGRDRWISEGRELTTEIPSPAPTDYPVVERDDSVLRAYKDDVLAHLGKGPLIDVRSPEEYSGERTTAPAYPEEGALRAGHIPTAQSVPWGKAVAEDGGFKPRAELEAIYREQAGIQDGDDVVAYCRIGERSSHTWFVLKHLLGFENVRNYDGSWTEWGSAVRVPIVSGTAPGEL
;
A
#
# COMPACT_ATOMS: atom_id res chain seq x y z
N MET A 1 -11.80 -21.77 0.15
CA MET A 1 -13.11 -21.43 -0.43
C MET A 1 -13.19 -19.92 -0.35
N SER A 2 -13.32 -19.21 -1.46
CA SER A 2 -13.33 -17.75 -1.47
C SER A 2 -14.50 -17.22 -0.63
N VAL A 3 -14.22 -16.35 0.33
CA VAL A 3 -15.26 -15.69 1.13
C VAL A 3 -16.02 -14.71 0.22
N GLU A 4 -17.33 -14.60 0.38
CA GLU A 4 -18.17 -13.73 -0.46
C GLU A 4 -17.65 -12.28 -0.48
N PHE A 5 -17.91 -11.53 -1.56
CA PHE A 5 -17.56 -10.11 -1.59
C PHE A 5 -18.44 -9.29 -0.64
N ASP A 6 -17.90 -8.18 -0.17
CA ASP A 6 -18.68 -7.25 0.63
C ASP A 6 -19.59 -6.39 -0.26
N THR A 7 -20.90 -6.58 -0.12
CA THR A 7 -21.92 -5.80 -0.81
C THR A 7 -22.68 -4.84 0.12
N SER A 8 -22.22 -4.66 1.36
CA SER A 8 -22.88 -3.81 2.38
C SER A 8 -22.76 -2.31 2.07
N SER A 9 -21.70 -1.91 1.36
CA SER A 9 -21.43 -0.52 1.00
C SER A 9 -21.70 -0.26 -0.48
N PRO A 10 -22.67 0.61 -0.83
CA PRO A 10 -22.87 1.03 -2.22
C PRO A 10 -21.63 1.63 -2.86
N LYS A 11 -20.76 2.27 -2.06
CA LYS A 11 -19.47 2.84 -2.50
C LYS A 11 -18.57 1.79 -3.15
N PHE A 12 -18.56 0.56 -2.63
CA PHE A 12 -17.68 -0.49 -3.16
C PHE A 12 -18.11 -0.93 -4.56
N ALA A 13 -19.42 -0.93 -4.84
CA ALA A 13 -19.96 -1.27 -6.16
C ALA A 13 -19.59 -0.25 -7.24
N GLU A 14 -19.19 0.96 -6.87
CA GLU A 14 -18.72 1.97 -7.82
C GLU A 14 -17.28 1.71 -8.27
N TYR A 15 -16.44 1.13 -7.42
CA TYR A 15 -15.03 0.87 -7.73
C TYR A 15 -14.84 -0.15 -8.86
N SER A 16 -13.67 -0.10 -9.51
CA SER A 16 -13.34 -1.02 -10.61
C SER A 16 -13.26 -2.48 -10.15
N GLU A 17 -12.70 -2.73 -8.97
CA GLU A 17 -12.66 -4.05 -8.33
C GLU A 17 -13.33 -3.99 -6.95
N PRO A 18 -14.67 -4.13 -6.86
CA PRO A 18 -15.41 -4.06 -5.59
C PRO A 18 -14.93 -5.05 -4.52
N GLY A 19 -14.41 -6.21 -4.95
CA GLY A 19 -13.92 -7.27 -4.05
C GLY A 19 -12.62 -6.96 -3.32
N ARG A 20 -11.95 -5.84 -3.61
CA ARG A 20 -10.67 -5.46 -2.97
C ARG A 20 -10.81 -4.72 -1.65
N LEU A 21 -12.04 -4.37 -1.25
CA LEU A 21 -12.34 -3.71 0.01
C LEU A 21 -13.43 -4.46 0.77
N VAL A 22 -13.36 -4.37 2.09
CA VAL A 22 -14.41 -4.81 3.00
C VAL A 22 -14.68 -3.74 4.05
N SER A 23 -15.92 -3.66 4.51
CA SER A 23 -16.35 -2.81 5.61
C SER A 23 -16.05 -3.48 6.95
N THR A 24 -16.01 -2.66 7.99
CA THR A 24 -15.89 -3.10 9.37
C THR A 24 -17.09 -3.94 9.83
N GLU A 25 -18.29 -3.66 9.31
CA GLU A 25 -19.49 -4.46 9.57
C GLU A 25 -19.37 -5.87 8.97
N TRP A 26 -18.98 -5.94 7.70
CA TRP A 26 -18.81 -7.22 7.00
C TRP A 26 -17.76 -8.10 7.68
N LEU A 27 -16.63 -7.50 8.09
CA LEU A 27 -15.55 -8.24 8.75
C LEU A 27 -15.98 -8.73 10.14
N ALA A 28 -16.61 -7.86 10.94
CA ALA A 28 -17.09 -8.22 12.28
C ALA A 28 -18.08 -9.38 12.26
N ALA A 29 -18.93 -9.48 11.24
CA ALA A 29 -19.89 -10.57 11.09
C ALA A 29 -19.26 -11.92 10.71
N ARG A 30 -17.99 -11.94 10.29
CA ARG A 30 -17.31 -13.10 9.69
C ARG A 30 -16.02 -13.51 10.41
N LEU A 31 -15.68 -12.87 11.53
CA LEU A 31 -14.51 -13.26 12.31
C LEU A 31 -14.60 -14.75 12.68
N GLY A 32 -13.57 -15.51 12.33
CA GLY A 32 -13.50 -16.96 12.55
C GLY A 32 -14.11 -17.83 11.45
N GLU A 33 -14.60 -17.25 10.34
CA GLU A 33 -15.03 -18.05 9.19
C GLU A 33 -13.85 -18.82 8.56
N PRO A 34 -14.02 -20.13 8.26
CA PRO A 34 -12.98 -20.90 7.59
C PRO A 34 -12.61 -20.31 6.23
N GLY A 35 -11.31 -20.10 6.00
CA GLY A 35 -10.80 -19.48 4.77
C GLY A 35 -10.72 -17.95 4.81
N LEU A 36 -11.02 -17.31 5.93
CA LEU A 36 -10.78 -15.88 6.16
C LEU A 36 -9.63 -15.71 7.17
N VAL A 37 -8.58 -15.00 6.79
CA VAL A 37 -7.50 -14.60 7.71
C VAL A 37 -7.42 -13.08 7.77
N VAL A 38 -7.39 -12.56 9.00
CA VAL A 38 -7.24 -11.13 9.26
C VAL A 38 -5.79 -10.84 9.60
N VAL A 39 -5.21 -9.83 8.96
CA VAL A 39 -3.81 -9.44 9.14
C VAL A 39 -3.74 -7.98 9.58
N GLU A 40 -2.98 -7.70 10.62
CA GLU A 40 -2.64 -6.33 11.03
C GLU A 40 -1.21 -5.99 10.58
N SER A 41 -1.04 -4.85 9.92
CA SER A 41 0.27 -4.32 9.49
C SER A 41 0.32 -2.80 9.67
N ASP A 42 1.17 -2.36 10.60
CA ASP A 42 1.23 -0.99 11.11
C ASP A 42 2.61 -0.35 10.90
N GLU A 43 2.65 0.97 11.00
CA GLU A 43 3.91 1.71 11.15
C GLU A 43 4.56 1.43 12.50
N ASP A 44 3.76 1.54 13.57
CA ASP A 44 4.18 1.23 14.93
C ASP A 44 4.09 -0.28 15.18
N VAL A 45 5.24 -0.94 15.10
CA VAL A 45 5.38 -2.40 15.25
C VAL A 45 4.92 -2.94 16.62
N LEU A 46 4.71 -2.07 17.61
CA LEU A 46 4.25 -2.43 18.95
C LEU A 46 2.73 -2.25 19.14
N LEU A 47 2.04 -1.69 18.13
CA LEU A 47 0.63 -1.30 18.24
C LEU A 47 -0.30 -2.51 18.37
N TYR A 48 -0.04 -3.57 17.61
CA TYR A 48 -0.77 -4.84 17.66
C TYR A 48 -0.86 -5.42 19.08
N GLU A 49 0.23 -5.41 19.84
CA GLU A 49 0.29 -5.95 21.20
C GLU A 49 -0.56 -5.15 22.20
N THR A 50 -0.90 -3.90 21.88
CA THR A 50 -1.79 -3.06 22.73
C THR A 50 -3.27 -3.43 22.57
N GLY A 51 -3.62 -4.16 21.51
CA GLY A 51 -4.95 -4.63 21.20
C GLY A 51 -5.17 -4.69 19.70
N HIS A 52 -5.84 -5.73 19.20
CA HIS A 52 -6.06 -5.98 17.77
C HIS A 52 -7.44 -6.62 17.53
N ILE A 53 -7.89 -6.68 16.27
CA ILE A 53 -9.14 -7.35 15.90
C ILE A 53 -9.06 -8.82 16.32
N PRO A 54 -10.10 -9.39 16.98
CA PRO A 54 -10.08 -10.78 17.40
C PRO A 54 -9.72 -11.76 16.28
N GLY A 55 -8.72 -12.61 16.54
CA GLY A 55 -8.21 -13.59 15.57
C GLY A 55 -7.22 -13.04 14.53
N ALA A 56 -6.92 -11.74 14.53
CA ALA A 56 -5.95 -11.17 13.61
C ALA A 56 -4.51 -11.59 13.94
N VAL A 57 -3.72 -11.89 12.92
CA VAL A 57 -2.27 -12.13 13.03
C VAL A 57 -1.50 -10.88 12.64
N LYS A 58 -0.39 -10.60 13.32
CA LYS A 58 0.51 -9.49 12.94
C LYS A 58 1.36 -9.87 11.73
N VAL A 59 1.55 -8.96 10.78
CA VAL A 59 2.63 -9.01 9.77
C VAL A 59 3.42 -7.72 9.85
N ASP A 60 4.63 -7.82 10.41
CA ASP A 60 5.55 -6.68 10.53
C ASP A 60 6.24 -6.43 9.17
N TRP A 61 6.00 -5.24 8.61
CA TRP A 61 6.55 -4.88 7.31
C TRP A 61 8.08 -4.90 7.31
N HIS A 62 8.73 -4.49 8.40
CA HIS A 62 10.18 -4.33 8.46
C HIS A 62 10.88 -5.65 8.73
N THR A 63 10.36 -6.46 9.65
CA THR A 63 11.05 -7.67 10.10
C THR A 63 10.59 -8.95 9.40
N GLU A 64 9.40 -8.96 8.79
CA GLU A 64 8.83 -10.17 8.17
C GLU A 64 8.69 -10.08 6.64
N LEU A 65 8.56 -8.87 6.05
CA LEU A 65 8.42 -8.70 4.60
C LEU A 65 9.70 -8.27 3.87
N ASN A 66 10.73 -7.82 4.61
CA ASN A 66 12.00 -7.36 4.06
C ASN A 66 13.14 -8.36 4.33
N ASP A 67 14.11 -8.40 3.43
CA ASP A 67 15.38 -9.08 3.68
C ASP A 67 16.14 -8.35 4.79
N PRO A 68 16.75 -9.08 5.75
CA PRO A 68 17.39 -8.46 6.91
C PRO A 68 18.72 -7.75 6.61
N VAL A 69 19.29 -7.91 5.41
CA VAL A 69 20.61 -7.40 5.03
C VAL A 69 20.53 -6.52 3.79
N VAL A 70 19.86 -7.00 2.75
CA VAL A 70 19.69 -6.29 1.48
C VAL A 70 18.42 -5.44 1.57
N ARG A 71 18.45 -4.23 1.03
CA ARG A 71 17.23 -3.42 0.88
C ARG A 71 16.38 -3.99 -0.27
N ASP A 72 15.72 -5.11 0.01
CA ASP A 72 14.76 -5.76 -0.87
C ASP A 72 13.75 -6.55 -0.03
N TYR A 73 12.69 -7.04 -0.69
CA TYR A 73 11.70 -7.92 -0.08
C TYR A 73 12.25 -9.33 0.07
N VAL A 74 11.62 -10.13 0.95
CA VAL A 74 11.90 -11.57 1.05
C VAL A 74 11.76 -12.27 -0.32
N ASP A 75 12.37 -13.44 -0.44
CA ASP A 75 12.19 -14.31 -1.60
C ASP A 75 10.94 -15.21 -1.47
N GLY A 76 10.70 -16.05 -2.47
CA GLY A 76 9.55 -16.97 -2.48
C GLY A 76 9.53 -17.95 -1.30
N GLN A 77 10.70 -18.38 -0.82
CA GLN A 77 10.79 -19.28 0.33
C GLN A 77 10.46 -18.53 1.63
N GLY A 78 11.04 -17.34 1.82
CA GLY A 78 10.77 -16.49 2.98
C GLY A 78 9.30 -16.11 3.10
N PHE A 79 8.65 -15.80 1.98
CA PHE A 79 7.21 -15.50 1.94
C PHE A 79 6.35 -16.73 2.26
N ALA A 80 6.67 -17.89 1.67
CA ALA A 80 5.96 -19.13 1.95
C ALA A 80 6.09 -19.56 3.42
N ASP A 81 7.29 -19.45 3.98
CA ASP A 81 7.55 -19.77 5.39
C ASP A 81 6.80 -18.81 6.32
N LEU A 82 6.74 -17.52 5.99
CA LEU A 82 5.97 -16.52 6.73
C LEU A 82 4.49 -16.90 6.79
N LEU A 83 3.85 -17.06 5.64
CA LEU A 83 2.42 -17.34 5.55
C LEU A 83 2.07 -18.68 6.19
N SER A 84 2.92 -19.68 5.99
CA SER A 84 2.80 -20.98 6.68
C SER A 84 2.77 -20.80 8.19
N ARG A 85 3.69 -20.01 8.78
CA ARG A 85 3.70 -19.74 10.24
C ARG A 85 2.50 -18.90 10.71
N LYS A 86 1.93 -18.06 9.85
CA LYS A 86 0.74 -17.26 10.15
C LYS A 86 -0.56 -18.03 9.93
N GLY A 87 -0.49 -19.29 9.49
CA GLY A 87 -1.66 -20.14 9.23
C GLY A 87 -2.47 -19.71 8.01
N ILE A 88 -1.83 -19.05 7.04
CA ILE A 88 -2.44 -18.59 5.80
C ILE A 88 -2.20 -19.64 4.71
N SER A 89 -3.28 -20.16 4.13
CA SER A 89 -3.23 -21.05 2.96
C SER A 89 -3.30 -20.25 1.67
N ARG A 90 -2.94 -20.87 0.54
CA ARG A 90 -2.95 -20.21 -0.77
C ARG A 90 -4.32 -19.72 -1.23
N ASP A 91 -5.38 -20.41 -0.81
CA ASP A 91 -6.77 -20.16 -1.23
C ASP A 91 -7.58 -19.37 -0.19
N ASP A 92 -6.92 -18.86 0.85
CA ASP A 92 -7.58 -18.06 1.89
C ASP A 92 -7.83 -16.64 1.38
N THR A 93 -8.94 -16.04 1.80
CA THR A 93 -9.18 -14.61 1.70
C THR A 93 -8.40 -13.93 2.82
N VAL A 94 -7.52 -12.98 2.47
CA VAL A 94 -6.72 -12.22 3.43
C VAL A 94 -7.25 -10.79 3.51
N VAL A 95 -7.73 -10.38 4.68
CA VAL A 95 -8.13 -8.99 4.95
C VAL A 95 -7.06 -8.30 5.77
N ILE A 96 -6.40 -7.30 5.20
CA ILE A 96 -5.33 -6.54 5.85
C ILE A 96 -5.86 -5.19 6.34
N TYR A 97 -5.48 -4.79 7.55
CA TYR A 97 -5.75 -3.48 8.11
C TYR A 97 -4.55 -2.96 8.89
N GLY A 98 -4.52 -1.67 9.19
CA GLY A 98 -3.50 -1.07 10.04
C GLY A 98 -3.79 0.38 10.39
N ASP A 99 -2.83 0.99 11.06
CA ASP A 99 -2.82 2.42 11.39
C ASP A 99 -2.59 3.34 10.18
N LYS A 100 -2.65 4.66 10.42
CA LYS A 100 -2.34 5.71 9.43
C LYS A 100 -3.12 5.58 8.12
N ASN A 101 -4.44 5.33 8.20
CA ASN A 101 -5.28 5.13 7.02
C ASN A 101 -4.75 4.00 6.09
N ASN A 102 -4.31 2.88 6.68
CA ASN A 102 -3.86 1.68 5.97
C ASN A 102 -2.59 1.86 5.11
N TRP A 103 -1.66 2.76 5.44
CA TRP A 103 -0.40 2.85 4.69
C TRP A 103 0.32 1.51 4.62
N TRP A 104 0.58 0.89 5.78
CA TRP A 104 1.34 -0.36 5.84
C TRP A 104 0.51 -1.58 5.49
N ALA A 105 -0.81 -1.52 5.70
CA ALA A 105 -1.73 -2.52 5.19
C ALA A 105 -1.75 -2.56 3.64
N ALA A 106 -1.78 -1.40 2.96
CA ALA A 106 -1.68 -1.32 1.51
C ALA A 106 -0.31 -1.78 0.99
N TYR A 107 0.77 -1.49 1.74
CA TYR A 107 2.11 -1.98 1.44
C TYR A 107 2.19 -3.51 1.53
N ALA A 108 1.68 -4.09 2.62
CA ALA A 108 1.61 -5.53 2.79
C ALA A 108 0.78 -6.18 1.66
N LEU A 109 -0.37 -5.59 1.30
CA LEU A 109 -1.18 -6.08 0.16
C LEU A 109 -0.40 -6.03 -1.15
N TRP A 110 0.34 -4.95 -1.41
CA TRP A 110 1.20 -4.84 -2.58
C TRP A 110 2.28 -5.93 -2.60
N VAL A 111 2.93 -6.21 -1.46
CA VAL A 111 3.90 -7.31 -1.34
C VAL A 111 3.24 -8.66 -1.61
N PHE A 112 2.06 -8.94 -1.04
CA PHE A 112 1.32 -10.18 -1.32
C PHE A 112 0.99 -10.33 -2.82
N SER A 113 0.74 -9.21 -3.50
CA SER A 113 0.47 -9.18 -4.94
C SER A 113 1.71 -9.53 -5.78
N LEU A 114 2.93 -9.22 -5.33
CA LEU A 114 4.18 -9.65 -6.00
C LEU A 114 4.36 -11.18 -6.00
N PHE A 115 3.80 -11.86 -5.00
CA PHE A 115 3.77 -13.33 -4.90
C PHE A 115 2.43 -13.91 -5.39
N GLY A 116 1.62 -13.07 -6.04
CA GLY A 116 0.38 -13.46 -6.70
C GLY A 116 -0.69 -14.05 -5.77
N HIS A 117 -0.73 -13.72 -4.49
CA HIS A 117 -1.84 -14.15 -3.64
C HIS A 117 -3.13 -13.49 -4.13
N GLU A 118 -4.13 -14.29 -4.52
CA GLU A 118 -5.22 -13.80 -5.37
C GLU A 118 -6.21 -12.90 -4.61
N ASP A 119 -6.73 -13.38 -3.48
CA ASP A 119 -7.80 -12.72 -2.72
C ASP A 119 -7.26 -12.00 -1.48
N VAL A 120 -6.62 -10.87 -1.72
CA VAL A 120 -6.19 -9.93 -0.67
C VAL A 120 -7.03 -8.66 -0.76
N ARG A 121 -7.55 -8.22 0.39
CA ARG A 121 -8.48 -7.08 0.55
C ARG A 121 -7.98 -6.15 1.65
N LEU A 122 -8.37 -4.87 1.59
CA LEU A 122 -8.18 -3.93 2.71
C LEU A 122 -9.48 -3.75 3.49
N LEU A 123 -9.36 -3.60 4.81
CA LEU A 123 -10.45 -3.11 5.66
C LEU A 123 -10.59 -1.59 5.46
N ASP A 124 -11.68 -1.13 4.85
CA ASP A 124 -11.88 0.29 4.53
C ASP A 124 -11.96 1.16 5.79
N GLY A 125 -10.99 2.07 5.95
CA GLY A 125 -10.79 2.91 7.14
C GLY A 125 -9.87 2.31 8.20
N GLY A 126 -9.45 1.06 8.04
CA GLY A 126 -8.38 0.44 8.83
C GLY A 126 -8.66 0.35 10.32
N ARG A 127 -7.58 0.36 11.10
CA ARG A 127 -7.61 0.27 12.57
C ARG A 127 -8.37 1.43 13.19
N ASP A 128 -8.12 2.64 12.72
CA ASP A 128 -8.72 3.86 13.29
C ASP A 128 -10.25 3.85 13.19
N ARG A 129 -10.79 3.42 12.05
CA ARG A 129 -12.25 3.29 11.88
C ARG A 129 -12.82 2.23 12.81
N TRP A 130 -12.20 1.05 12.89
CA TRP A 130 -12.63 -0.04 13.76
C TRP A 130 -12.76 0.43 15.22
N ILE A 131 -11.75 1.16 15.71
CA ILE A 131 -11.74 1.73 17.06
C ILE A 131 -12.82 2.80 17.22
N SER A 132 -12.95 3.72 16.26
CA SER A 132 -13.92 4.82 16.34
C SER A 132 -15.37 4.33 16.38
N GLU A 133 -15.65 3.18 15.78
CA GLU A 133 -16.95 2.52 15.79
C GLU A 133 -17.21 1.72 17.07
N GLY A 134 -16.25 1.70 18.02
CA GLY A 134 -16.38 1.01 19.30
C GLY A 134 -16.37 -0.51 19.17
N ARG A 135 -15.75 -1.05 18.11
CA ARG A 135 -15.69 -2.49 17.88
C ARG A 135 -14.68 -3.17 18.79
N GLU A 136 -14.87 -4.46 18.99
CA GLU A 136 -14.08 -5.26 19.92
C GLU A 136 -12.60 -5.31 19.51
N LEU A 137 -11.73 -5.16 20.51
CA LEU A 137 -10.30 -5.46 20.41
C LEU A 137 -9.95 -6.49 21.49
N THR A 138 -8.96 -7.32 21.20
CA THR A 138 -8.38 -8.28 22.14
C THR A 138 -6.86 -8.11 22.19
N THR A 139 -6.25 -8.56 23.29
CA THR A 139 -4.79 -8.74 23.38
C THR A 139 -4.39 -10.22 23.30
N GLU A 140 -5.37 -11.11 23.09
CA GLU A 140 -5.13 -12.55 22.89
C GLU A 140 -4.50 -12.80 21.53
N ILE A 141 -3.21 -13.13 21.52
CA ILE A 141 -2.47 -13.46 20.31
C ILE A 141 -2.91 -14.85 19.81
N PRO A 142 -3.47 -14.97 18.58
CA PRO A 142 -3.84 -16.25 18.03
C PRO A 142 -2.58 -17.12 17.77
N SER A 143 -2.75 -18.43 17.90
CA SER A 143 -1.73 -19.42 17.56
C SER A 143 -2.28 -20.38 16.50
N PRO A 144 -2.39 -19.93 15.23
CA PRO A 144 -2.91 -20.77 14.17
C PRO A 144 -1.93 -21.93 13.88
N ALA A 145 -2.49 -23.07 13.48
CA ALA A 145 -1.67 -24.19 13.03
C ALA A 145 -0.96 -23.82 11.72
N PRO A 146 0.33 -24.16 11.55
CA PRO A 146 1.01 -23.86 10.30
C PRO A 146 0.36 -24.54 9.09
N THR A 147 0.30 -23.83 7.98
CA THR A 147 -0.21 -24.31 6.69
C THR A 147 0.94 -24.76 5.76
N ASP A 148 0.60 -25.29 4.59
CA ASP A 148 1.55 -25.64 3.52
C ASP A 148 1.41 -24.62 2.39
N TYR A 149 1.97 -23.41 2.59
CA TYR A 149 1.92 -22.37 1.56
C TYR A 149 2.98 -22.67 0.47
N PRO A 150 2.61 -22.63 -0.83
CA PRO A 150 3.54 -22.98 -1.90
C PRO A 150 4.66 -21.95 -2.04
N VAL A 151 5.87 -22.44 -2.32
CA VAL A 151 6.98 -21.59 -2.76
C VAL A 151 6.70 -21.12 -4.19
N VAL A 152 6.56 -19.82 -4.37
CA VAL A 152 6.28 -19.18 -5.67
C VAL A 152 7.41 -18.22 -6.03
N GLU A 153 7.73 -18.13 -7.32
CA GLU A 153 8.66 -17.12 -7.80
C GLU A 153 8.00 -15.73 -7.74
N ARG A 154 8.72 -14.75 -7.18
CA ARG A 154 8.26 -13.36 -7.07
C ARG A 154 8.32 -12.70 -8.45
N ASP A 155 7.22 -12.06 -8.90
CA ASP A 155 7.18 -11.32 -10.15
C ASP A 155 7.13 -9.81 -9.89
N ASP A 156 8.30 -9.17 -9.99
CA ASP A 156 8.44 -7.73 -9.82
C ASP A 156 8.09 -6.95 -11.11
N SER A 157 8.04 -7.62 -12.28
CA SER A 157 8.02 -6.95 -13.58
C SER A 157 6.73 -6.17 -13.89
N VAL A 158 5.63 -6.52 -13.22
CA VAL A 158 4.29 -5.96 -13.49
C VAL A 158 3.94 -4.83 -12.52
N LEU A 159 4.30 -4.95 -11.24
CA LEU A 159 3.81 -4.06 -10.16
C LEU A 159 4.88 -3.19 -9.53
N ARG A 160 6.16 -3.44 -9.85
CA ARG A 160 7.31 -2.75 -9.28
C ARG A 160 8.08 -2.03 -10.38
N ALA A 161 8.61 -0.85 -10.05
CA ALA A 161 9.57 -0.15 -10.88
C ALA A 161 10.87 0.02 -10.09
N TYR A 162 12.02 -0.19 -10.73
CA TYR A 162 13.32 0.12 -10.17
C TYR A 162 13.82 1.49 -10.66
N LYS A 163 14.89 2.00 -10.04
CA LYS A 163 15.48 3.30 -10.41
C LYS A 163 15.75 3.46 -11.92
N ASP A 164 16.25 2.42 -12.57
CA ASP A 164 16.58 2.47 -14.01
C ASP A 164 15.31 2.49 -14.88
N ASP A 165 14.22 1.84 -14.43
CA ASP A 165 12.91 1.96 -15.08
C ASP A 165 12.37 3.37 -14.97
N VAL A 166 12.49 4.00 -13.79
CA VAL A 166 12.05 5.38 -13.57
C VAL A 166 12.87 6.37 -14.41
N LEU A 167 14.19 6.18 -14.53
CA LEU A 167 15.03 6.97 -15.43
C LEU A 167 14.56 6.82 -16.89
N ALA A 168 14.22 5.61 -17.31
CA ALA A 168 13.70 5.35 -18.65
C ALA A 168 12.28 5.90 -18.86
N HIS A 169 11.52 6.13 -17.79
CA HIS A 169 10.14 6.61 -17.79
C HIS A 169 9.98 8.12 -17.93
N LEU A 170 11.02 8.90 -17.58
CA LEU A 170 10.96 10.36 -17.55
C LEU A 170 10.45 10.94 -18.88
N GLY A 171 9.39 11.75 -18.81
CA GLY A 171 8.76 12.39 -19.97
C GLY A 171 7.95 11.46 -20.90
N LYS A 172 7.77 10.17 -20.55
CA LYS A 172 7.03 9.20 -21.37
C LYS A 172 5.65 8.83 -20.83
N GLY A 173 5.44 8.98 -19.53
CA GLY A 173 4.16 8.69 -18.88
C GLY A 173 4.04 9.37 -17.53
N PRO A 174 2.88 9.22 -16.85
CA PRO A 174 2.66 9.83 -15.56
C PRO A 174 3.62 9.29 -14.48
N LEU A 175 4.21 10.21 -13.73
CA LEU A 175 5.01 9.93 -12.54
C LEU A 175 4.39 10.72 -11.38
N ILE A 176 3.95 10.02 -10.33
CA ILE A 176 3.16 10.61 -9.25
C ILE A 176 3.98 10.61 -7.96
N ASP A 177 4.30 11.80 -7.48
CA ASP A 177 4.90 12.02 -6.16
C ASP A 177 3.78 12.20 -5.12
N VAL A 178 3.68 11.26 -4.18
CA VAL A 178 2.58 11.25 -3.20
C VAL A 178 2.97 11.84 -1.84
N ARG A 179 4.16 12.45 -1.74
CA ARG A 179 4.68 13.07 -0.51
C ARG A 179 3.99 14.39 -0.21
N SER A 180 4.35 15.01 0.91
CA SER A 180 3.82 16.34 1.26
C SER A 180 4.29 17.42 0.27
N PRO A 181 3.58 18.55 0.15
CA PRO A 181 4.02 19.67 -0.69
C PRO A 181 5.42 20.17 -0.36
N GLU A 182 5.82 20.15 0.91
CA GLU A 182 7.15 20.57 1.38
C GLU A 182 8.26 19.57 1.00
N GLU A 183 7.96 18.26 1.04
CA GLU A 183 8.85 17.21 0.54
C GLU A 183 9.03 17.33 -0.98
N TYR A 184 7.95 17.60 -1.71
CA TYR A 184 7.95 17.77 -3.17
C TYR A 184 8.73 19.04 -3.57
N SER A 185 8.46 20.19 -2.93
CA SER A 185 9.13 21.45 -3.28
C SER A 185 10.63 21.44 -2.97
N GLY A 186 11.07 20.51 -2.12
CA GLY A 186 12.43 20.43 -1.63
C GLY A 186 12.71 21.34 -0.42
N GLU A 187 11.67 21.88 0.21
CA GLU A 187 11.78 22.54 1.52
C GLU A 187 12.19 21.56 2.61
N ARG A 188 11.84 20.27 2.47
CA ARG A 188 12.21 19.19 3.39
C ARG A 188 12.58 17.92 2.63
N THR A 189 13.33 17.02 3.28
CA THR A 189 13.64 15.67 2.75
C THR A 189 12.80 14.57 3.38
N THR A 190 12.04 14.91 4.43
CA THR A 190 11.17 14.00 5.18
C THR A 190 9.84 14.67 5.51
N ALA A 191 8.83 13.86 5.81
CA ALA A 191 7.50 14.35 6.15
C ALA A 191 7.53 15.29 7.37
N PRO A 192 6.62 16.28 7.46
CA PRO A 192 6.77 17.36 8.43
C PRO A 192 6.89 17.00 9.91
N ALA A 193 6.49 15.78 10.28
CA ALA A 193 6.51 15.21 11.64
C ALA A 193 7.68 14.24 11.92
N TYR A 194 8.58 13.98 10.95
CA TYR A 194 9.67 13.01 11.08
C TYR A 194 11.05 13.70 11.07
N PRO A 195 12.08 13.09 11.69
CA PRO A 195 13.45 13.62 11.66
C PRO A 195 13.99 13.79 10.22
N GLU A 196 14.78 14.83 9.97
CA GLU A 196 15.44 15.08 8.67
C GLU A 196 16.67 14.18 8.47
N GLU A 197 16.47 12.86 8.42
CA GLU A 197 17.54 11.88 8.23
C GLU A 197 17.10 10.84 7.18
N GLY A 198 17.23 11.18 5.89
CA GLY A 198 16.80 10.27 4.82
C GLY A 198 17.59 10.39 3.52
N ALA A 199 17.56 11.56 2.88
CA ALA A 199 18.17 11.78 1.57
C ALA A 199 19.19 12.93 1.61
N LEU A 200 20.23 12.85 0.78
CA LEU A 200 21.26 13.89 0.68
C LEU A 200 20.81 15.11 -0.15
N ARG A 201 19.73 14.99 -0.91
CA ARG A 201 19.14 16.05 -1.74
C ARG A 201 17.63 16.10 -1.55
N ALA A 202 17.09 17.32 -1.62
CA ALA A 202 15.67 17.61 -1.54
C ALA A 202 15.13 18.05 -2.91
N GLY A 203 13.83 17.88 -3.14
CA GLY A 203 13.15 18.14 -4.40
C GLY A 203 12.28 16.96 -4.81
N HIS A 204 11.99 16.84 -6.10
CA HIS A 204 11.24 15.75 -6.71
C HIS A 204 11.92 15.28 -8.00
N ILE A 205 11.46 14.14 -8.51
CA ILE A 205 11.93 13.59 -9.79
C ILE A 205 11.36 14.48 -10.92
N PRO A 206 12.14 14.87 -11.94
CA PRO A 206 11.61 15.69 -13.04
C PRO A 206 10.37 15.07 -13.68
N THR A 207 9.46 15.90 -14.17
CA THR A 207 8.15 15.54 -14.75
C THR A 207 7.13 14.97 -13.75
N ALA A 208 7.51 14.70 -12.50
CA ALA A 208 6.60 14.20 -11.50
C ALA A 208 5.51 15.21 -11.15
N GLN A 209 4.28 14.75 -10.97
CA GLN A 209 3.17 15.55 -10.49
C GLN A 209 2.95 15.30 -9.00
N SER A 210 2.71 16.36 -8.22
CA SER A 210 2.41 16.26 -6.79
C SER A 210 0.94 15.93 -6.56
N VAL A 211 0.68 14.71 -6.07
CA VAL A 211 -0.65 14.27 -5.62
C VAL A 211 -0.51 13.63 -4.24
N PRO A 212 -0.51 14.43 -3.15
CA PRO A 212 -0.35 13.89 -1.80
C PRO A 212 -1.34 12.77 -1.52
N TRP A 213 -0.85 11.62 -1.02
CA TRP A 213 -1.62 10.38 -0.86
C TRP A 213 -2.96 10.60 -0.11
N GLY A 214 -2.96 11.48 0.89
CA GLY A 214 -4.11 11.79 1.75
C GLY A 214 -5.28 12.44 1.01
N LYS A 215 -5.07 12.96 -0.21
CA LYS A 215 -6.17 13.43 -1.07
C LYS A 215 -7.16 12.32 -1.40
N ALA A 216 -6.75 11.05 -1.40
CA ALA A 216 -7.61 9.90 -1.68
C ALA A 216 -8.39 9.38 -0.46
N VAL A 217 -8.15 9.95 0.72
CA VAL A 217 -8.78 9.55 1.99
C VAL A 217 -10.00 10.41 2.28
N ALA A 218 -11.10 9.78 2.66
CA ALA A 218 -12.34 10.44 3.08
C ALA A 218 -12.28 10.88 4.54
N GLU A 219 -13.23 11.70 4.98
CA GLU A 219 -13.27 12.20 6.37
C GLU A 219 -13.43 11.08 7.42
N ASP A 220 -14.05 9.97 7.04
CA ASP A 220 -14.21 8.77 7.88
C ASP A 220 -12.96 7.87 7.91
N GLY A 221 -11.86 8.31 7.28
CA GLY A 221 -10.59 7.60 7.20
C GLY A 221 -10.52 6.50 6.14
N GLY A 222 -11.64 6.17 5.48
CA GLY A 222 -11.69 5.22 4.37
C GLY A 222 -11.30 5.85 3.03
N PHE A 223 -11.41 5.09 1.94
CA PHE A 223 -11.19 5.61 0.60
C PHE A 223 -12.36 6.49 0.14
N LYS A 224 -12.05 7.54 -0.62
CA LYS A 224 -13.07 8.40 -1.25
C LYS A 224 -13.94 7.64 -2.26
N PRO A 225 -15.18 8.08 -2.51
CA PRO A 225 -16.01 7.57 -3.60
C PRO A 225 -15.31 7.68 -4.96
N ARG A 226 -15.67 6.81 -5.91
CA ARG A 226 -15.00 6.73 -7.21
C ARG A 226 -14.97 8.07 -7.95
N ALA A 227 -16.07 8.80 -7.96
CA ALA A 227 -16.16 10.09 -8.65
C ALA A 227 -15.14 11.12 -8.13
N GLU A 228 -14.89 11.16 -6.81
CA GLU A 228 -13.88 12.05 -6.23
C GLU A 228 -12.46 11.60 -6.58
N LEU A 229 -12.22 10.29 -6.60
CA LEU A 229 -10.94 9.73 -7.02
C LEU A 229 -10.66 10.03 -8.51
N GLU A 230 -11.66 9.91 -9.38
CA GLU A 230 -11.55 10.27 -10.80
C GLU A 230 -11.22 11.77 -10.97
N ALA A 231 -11.85 12.66 -10.20
CA ALA A 231 -11.53 14.08 -10.21
C ALA A 231 -10.06 14.36 -9.79
N ILE A 232 -9.53 13.60 -8.83
CA ILE A 232 -8.13 13.75 -8.39
C ILE A 232 -7.15 13.24 -9.46
N TYR A 233 -7.36 12.03 -9.97
CA TYR A 233 -6.33 11.35 -10.77
C TYR A 233 -6.51 11.57 -12.28
N ARG A 234 -7.74 11.63 -12.79
CA ARG A 234 -8.00 11.86 -14.22
C ARG A 234 -8.05 13.34 -14.54
N GLU A 235 -8.81 14.13 -13.78
CA GLU A 235 -9.01 15.54 -14.11
C GLU A 235 -7.84 16.43 -13.67
N GLN A 236 -7.36 16.28 -12.43
CA GLN A 236 -6.26 17.11 -11.92
C GLN A 236 -4.89 16.59 -12.36
N ALA A 237 -4.62 15.28 -12.22
CA ALA A 237 -3.32 14.71 -12.57
C ALA A 237 -3.21 14.28 -14.05
N GLY A 238 -4.31 14.30 -14.79
CA GLY A 238 -4.32 14.03 -16.23
C GLY A 238 -4.04 12.57 -16.60
N ILE A 239 -4.20 11.61 -15.68
CA ILE A 239 -3.95 10.19 -15.95
C ILE A 239 -5.07 9.63 -16.84
N GLN A 240 -4.67 8.93 -17.90
CA GLN A 240 -5.56 8.35 -18.91
C GLN A 240 -5.51 6.82 -18.90
N ASP A 241 -6.52 6.19 -19.51
CA ASP A 241 -6.53 4.74 -19.68
C ASP A 241 -5.41 4.32 -20.64
N GLY A 242 -4.68 3.27 -20.27
CA GLY A 242 -3.52 2.78 -21.03
C GLY A 242 -2.19 3.45 -20.67
N ASP A 243 -2.19 4.50 -19.84
CA ASP A 243 -0.96 5.09 -19.31
C ASP A 243 -0.18 4.06 -18.48
N ASP A 244 1.14 4.08 -18.61
CA ASP A 244 2.07 3.42 -17.67
C ASP A 244 2.38 4.41 -16.55
N VAL A 245 1.80 4.17 -15.36
CA VAL A 245 1.87 5.08 -14.22
C VAL A 245 2.87 4.55 -13.21
N VAL A 246 3.79 5.41 -12.78
CA VAL A 246 4.69 5.12 -11.66
C VAL A 246 4.35 6.01 -10.47
N ALA A 247 4.13 5.42 -9.30
CA ALA A 247 3.94 6.14 -8.04
C ALA A 247 5.16 5.97 -7.13
N TYR A 248 5.54 7.02 -6.41
CA TYR A 248 6.64 6.97 -5.43
C TYR A 248 6.42 7.90 -4.24
N CYS A 249 7.08 7.59 -3.12
CA CYS A 249 7.09 8.42 -1.92
C CYS A 249 8.52 8.52 -1.33
N ARG A 250 8.69 8.21 -0.04
CA ARG A 250 10.01 8.14 0.63
C ARG A 250 10.56 6.71 0.66
N ILE A 251 9.78 5.71 1.07
CA ILE A 251 10.22 4.30 1.16
C ILE A 251 9.19 3.28 0.60
N GLY A 252 8.28 3.71 -0.28
CA GLY A 252 7.29 2.83 -0.94
C GLY A 252 5.96 2.62 -0.19
N GLU A 253 5.87 3.06 1.06
CA GLU A 253 4.73 2.87 1.96
C GLU A 253 3.51 3.69 1.56
N ARG A 254 3.66 5.01 1.42
CA ARG A 254 2.57 5.92 1.01
C ARG A 254 2.20 5.74 -0.47
N SER A 255 3.17 5.37 -1.31
CA SER A 255 2.90 5.12 -2.74
C SER A 255 2.20 3.80 -2.98
N SER A 256 2.33 2.80 -2.10
CA SER A 256 1.53 1.58 -2.16
C SER A 256 0.02 1.85 -1.97
N HIS A 257 -0.34 2.79 -1.09
CA HIS A 257 -1.72 3.25 -0.93
C HIS A 257 -2.25 3.88 -2.22
N THR A 258 -1.48 4.77 -2.86
CA THR A 258 -1.88 5.34 -4.16
C THR A 258 -1.89 4.31 -5.29
N TRP A 259 -0.95 3.36 -5.31
CA TRP A 259 -0.97 2.24 -6.24
C TRP A 259 -2.26 1.44 -6.11
N PHE A 260 -2.70 1.14 -4.88
CA PHE A 260 -3.96 0.43 -4.64
C PHE A 260 -5.17 1.19 -5.20
N VAL A 261 -5.22 2.51 -4.95
CA VAL A 261 -6.29 3.39 -5.47
C VAL A 261 -6.32 3.37 -7.00
N LEU A 262 -5.18 3.59 -7.65
CA LEU A 262 -5.09 3.65 -9.11
C LEU A 262 -5.44 2.29 -9.74
N LYS A 263 -4.86 1.20 -9.24
CA LYS A 263 -5.02 -0.13 -9.82
C LYS A 263 -6.41 -0.71 -9.55
N HIS A 264 -6.81 -0.79 -8.29
CA HIS A 264 -8.00 -1.55 -7.89
C HIS A 264 -9.28 -0.69 -7.82
N LEU A 265 -9.18 0.56 -7.38
CA LEU A 265 -10.37 1.41 -7.24
C LEU A 265 -10.74 2.10 -8.55
N LEU A 266 -9.74 2.55 -9.31
CA LEU A 266 -9.93 3.25 -10.59
C LEU A 266 -9.73 2.37 -11.83
N GLY A 267 -9.08 1.21 -11.70
CA GLY A 267 -8.95 0.23 -12.78
C GLY A 267 -7.82 0.52 -13.77
N PHE A 268 -6.81 1.31 -13.40
CA PHE A 268 -5.64 1.50 -14.25
C PHE A 268 -4.81 0.20 -14.32
N GLU A 269 -4.57 -0.31 -15.52
CA GLU A 269 -3.94 -1.62 -15.71
C GLU A 269 -2.44 -1.59 -15.35
N ASN A 270 -1.72 -0.59 -15.88
CA ASN A 270 -0.26 -0.45 -15.79
C ASN A 270 0.12 0.55 -14.71
N VAL A 271 0.10 0.11 -13.45
CA VAL A 271 0.53 0.92 -12.30
C VAL A 271 1.65 0.21 -11.55
N ARG A 272 2.80 0.86 -11.46
CA ARG A 272 3.99 0.36 -10.76
C ARG A 272 4.34 1.22 -9.55
N ASN A 273 4.70 0.57 -8.46
CA ASN A 273 5.25 1.24 -7.28
C ASN A 273 6.78 1.28 -7.38
N TYR A 274 7.37 2.47 -7.28
CA TYR A 274 8.82 2.63 -7.15
C TYR A 274 9.17 2.68 -5.66
N ASP A 275 9.43 1.52 -5.06
CA ASP A 275 9.70 1.35 -3.62
C ASP A 275 11.06 1.91 -3.17
N GLY A 276 12.03 1.97 -4.09
CA GLY A 276 13.30 2.68 -3.87
C GLY A 276 13.07 4.13 -3.47
N SER A 277 12.09 4.78 -4.13
CA SER A 277 11.49 6.06 -3.74
C SER A 277 12.54 7.15 -3.48
N TRP A 278 12.19 8.20 -2.71
CA TRP A 278 13.08 9.34 -2.48
C TRP A 278 14.34 9.00 -1.68
N THR A 279 14.34 7.99 -0.81
CA THR A 279 15.57 7.59 -0.09
C THR A 279 16.63 7.05 -1.03
N GLU A 280 16.24 6.31 -2.08
CA GLU A 280 17.16 5.90 -3.14
C GLU A 280 17.49 7.08 -4.06
N TRP A 281 16.48 7.75 -4.63
CA TRP A 281 16.68 8.78 -5.65
C TRP A 281 17.45 9.99 -5.11
N GLY A 282 17.04 10.53 -3.96
CA GLY A 282 17.67 11.69 -3.33
C GLY A 282 19.06 11.42 -2.75
N SER A 283 19.52 10.17 -2.77
CA SER A 283 20.87 9.75 -2.35
C SER A 283 21.73 9.26 -3.52
N ALA A 284 21.15 9.03 -4.70
CA ALA A 284 21.86 8.56 -5.87
C ALA A 284 22.75 9.65 -6.49
N VAL A 285 23.94 9.26 -6.91
CA VAL A 285 24.89 10.17 -7.54
C VAL A 285 24.43 10.48 -8.97
N ARG A 286 24.27 11.78 -9.27
CA ARG A 286 24.02 12.31 -10.64
C ARG A 286 22.68 11.90 -11.29
N VAL A 287 21.67 11.57 -10.49
CA VAL A 287 20.28 11.53 -10.99
C VAL A 287 19.70 12.95 -11.10
N PRO A 288 18.77 13.22 -12.03
CA PRO A 288 18.17 14.55 -12.17
C PRO A 288 17.17 14.81 -11.04
N ILE A 289 17.13 16.06 -10.56
CA ILE A 289 16.25 16.53 -9.48
C ILE A 289 15.76 17.93 -9.82
N VAL A 290 14.47 18.18 -9.60
CA VAL A 290 13.84 19.51 -9.71
C VAL A 290 13.39 19.95 -8.31
N SER A 291 13.41 21.25 -8.04
CA SER A 291 12.85 21.86 -6.82
C SER A 291 11.78 22.89 -7.18
N GLY A 292 10.99 23.27 -6.18
CA GLY A 292 9.82 24.13 -6.36
C GLY A 292 8.55 23.35 -6.70
N THR A 293 7.49 24.06 -7.09
CA THR A 293 6.14 23.48 -7.21
C THR A 293 5.75 23.06 -8.62
N ALA A 294 6.57 23.39 -9.64
CA ALA A 294 6.35 22.95 -11.00
C ALA A 294 6.97 21.56 -11.23
N PRO A 295 6.38 20.68 -12.06
CA PRO A 295 6.94 19.36 -12.40
C PRO A 295 8.34 19.39 -13.00
N GLY A 296 8.69 20.49 -13.67
CA GLY A 296 9.93 20.63 -14.43
C GLY A 296 9.94 19.86 -15.75
N GLU A 297 10.99 20.10 -16.52
CA GLU A 297 11.27 19.45 -17.80
C GLU A 297 12.58 18.65 -17.70
N LEU A 298 12.80 17.75 -18.66
CA LEU A 298 14.00 16.92 -18.79
C LEU A 298 15.18 17.70 -19.39
#